data_AF-A0A1E4E4U5-F1
#
_entry.id   AF-A0A1E4E4U5-F1
#
_cell.length_a   1.000
_cell.length_b   1.000
_cell.length_c   1.000
_cell.angle_alpha   90.00
_cell.angle_beta   90.00
_cell.angle_gamma   90.00
#
_symmetry.space_group_name_H-M   'P 1'
#
loop_
_entity.id
_entity.type
_entity.pdbx_description
1 polymer ?
#
loop_
_entity_poly.entity_id
_entity_poly.type
_entity_poly.pdbx_seq_one_letter_code
_entity_poly.pdbx_strand_id
1 'polypeptide(L)'
;MLQKKITGIAMVLLLSYGADAQLYNNGATIKIQNGAYLYSKGDVFNNTGTITNDGKLEVQGNFTNTGTYNFTTTEDSIIMSGAGNVTLQAGGATINYLMLNKNSNSDEVKLTQSANVGKVLDYLVGNFTTDPINNPAYFLSAPNTAVFNFGANNEIIGKVKRTGWVSNSSVVFNQPNMRVNTTGGTAPSEITVTMIPQSAGGDPSQNEREVKRNFAFSQTGGTGFTASVRFAYSDAELNTNTEEGLVPWQLVSSEWNGELTPVTRDASSNYVEYAGITAAELTNEWKLADAKYTFNAKAYLRGAWNNATDLMRTNLNSGNLLPLSQPYAGPPTNYPGTESVASIPNANIVDWVLLEFRKPGSGDGADADALSTIGRKAAFLLNNGDIVDLDGVSSPLIEISKQGGGFLVVKHRNHIAIMSNNLASNAQGTFTNDFSIAANAYTNPLASSSPTTILFTSAPGNTLYGMWPGDVNRNGTVSSSDLTPIYSVVGSTPDQNTNLYSVRDVNLDKNITNADASNASYSISNFANASVSKPGFINTVNLPHILKSHVPGESN
;
A
#
# COMPACT_ATOMS: atom_id res chain seq x y z
N MET A 1 -15.87 20.74 -78.88
CA MET A 1 -16.12 19.29 -78.94
C MET A 1 -14.88 18.63 -79.51
N LEU A 2 -14.14 17.84 -78.70
CA LEU A 2 -13.41 16.61 -79.06
C LEU A 2 -12.39 16.28 -77.96
N GLN A 3 -12.60 15.10 -77.38
CA GLN A 3 -11.87 14.48 -76.29
C GLN A 3 -10.38 14.31 -76.60
N LYS A 4 -9.50 14.59 -75.62
CA LYS A 4 -8.18 13.98 -75.57
C LYS A 4 -8.22 12.80 -74.60
N LYS A 5 -8.23 11.60 -75.17
CA LYS A 5 -7.98 10.34 -74.49
C LYS A 5 -6.53 10.34 -73.99
N ILE A 6 -6.33 10.00 -72.72
CA ILE A 6 -5.03 9.64 -72.18
C ILE A 6 -4.93 8.12 -72.31
N THR A 7 -3.99 7.65 -73.13
CA THR A 7 -3.64 6.23 -73.28
C THR A 7 -2.51 5.93 -72.29
N GLY A 8 -2.81 5.21 -71.21
CA GLY A 8 -1.81 4.65 -70.30
C GLY A 8 -1.37 3.26 -70.77
N ILE A 9 -0.07 3.09 -71.02
CA ILE A 9 0.56 1.79 -71.30
C ILE A 9 0.66 1.01 -69.98
N ALA A 10 0.04 -0.17 -69.92
CA ALA A 10 0.23 -1.12 -68.84
C ALA A 10 1.48 -1.98 -69.14
N MET A 11 2.53 -1.81 -68.34
CA MET A 11 3.62 -2.76 -68.25
C MET A 11 3.44 -3.53 -66.94
N VAL A 12 2.94 -4.76 -67.05
CA VAL A 12 2.69 -5.66 -65.92
C VAL A 12 4.01 -6.32 -65.53
N LEU A 13 4.62 -5.82 -64.45
CA LEU A 13 5.44 -6.61 -63.54
C LEU A 13 4.66 -6.70 -62.23
N LEU A 14 4.07 -7.87 -61.98
CA LEU A 14 3.36 -8.21 -60.74
C LEU A 14 4.35 -8.30 -59.58
N LEU A 15 4.68 -7.15 -58.99
CA LEU A 15 5.01 -7.03 -57.57
C LEU A 15 3.78 -6.42 -56.91
N SER A 16 2.97 -7.26 -56.26
CA SER A 16 1.81 -6.82 -55.49
C SER A 16 2.26 -6.12 -54.21
N TYR A 17 2.71 -4.86 -54.32
CA TYR A 17 2.69 -3.93 -53.20
C TYR A 17 1.26 -3.39 -53.10
N GLY A 18 0.46 -3.97 -52.21
CA GLY A 18 -0.85 -3.44 -51.87
C GLY A 18 -0.67 -2.14 -51.09
N ALA A 19 -0.59 -1.00 -51.78
CA ALA A 19 -0.78 0.28 -51.12
C ALA A 19 -2.28 0.45 -50.87
N ASP A 20 -2.69 0.52 -49.60
CA ASP A 20 -4.06 0.86 -49.25
C ASP A 20 -4.35 2.31 -49.67
N ALA A 21 -5.57 2.56 -50.15
CA ALA A 21 -5.95 3.89 -50.60
C ALA A 21 -5.93 4.90 -49.45
N GLN A 22 -5.10 5.92 -49.57
CA GLN A 22 -4.98 7.04 -48.62
C GLN A 22 -5.74 8.27 -49.12
N LEU A 23 -6.24 9.08 -48.19
CA LEU A 23 -6.87 10.37 -48.48
C LEU A 23 -5.90 11.50 -48.12
N TYR A 24 -5.45 12.27 -49.10
CA TYR A 24 -4.52 13.39 -48.90
C TYR A 24 -5.18 14.72 -49.31
N ASN A 25 -5.53 15.54 -48.34
CA ASN A 25 -6.06 16.88 -48.53
C ASN A 25 -4.98 17.94 -48.24
N ASN A 26 -4.56 18.68 -49.27
CA ASN A 26 -3.55 19.73 -49.16
C ASN A 26 -4.04 21.01 -49.83
N GLY A 27 -4.98 21.69 -49.16
CA GLY A 27 -5.54 22.97 -49.59
C GLY A 27 -6.96 22.90 -50.16
N ALA A 28 -7.55 21.71 -50.30
CA ALA A 28 -8.94 21.57 -50.75
C ALA A 28 -9.93 21.57 -49.57
N THR A 29 -11.22 21.72 -49.89
CA THR A 29 -12.31 21.54 -48.93
C THR A 29 -13.00 20.21 -49.18
N ILE A 30 -13.04 19.35 -48.16
CA ILE A 30 -13.82 18.11 -48.13
C ILE A 30 -15.01 18.35 -47.21
N LYS A 31 -16.22 18.10 -47.71
CA LYS A 31 -17.44 18.18 -46.90
C LYS A 31 -18.09 16.81 -46.82
N ILE A 32 -18.18 16.26 -45.62
CA ILE A 32 -18.91 15.03 -45.31
C ILE A 32 -20.24 15.50 -44.73
N GLN A 33 -21.35 15.28 -45.43
CA GLN A 33 -22.66 15.79 -45.01
C GLN A 33 -23.32 14.85 -43.98
N ASN A 34 -24.37 15.34 -43.32
CA ASN A 34 -25.22 14.53 -42.43
C ASN A 34 -25.69 13.24 -43.13
N GLY A 35 -25.54 12.10 -42.44
CA GLY A 35 -25.81 10.78 -43.01
C GLY A 35 -24.80 10.26 -44.04
N ALA A 36 -23.78 11.03 -44.44
CA ALA A 36 -22.73 10.57 -45.34
C ALA A 36 -21.68 9.73 -44.59
N TYR A 37 -21.07 8.80 -45.32
CA TYR A 37 -20.01 7.92 -44.83
C TYR A 37 -18.79 8.01 -45.75
N LEU A 38 -17.67 8.51 -45.24
CA LEU A 38 -16.40 8.52 -45.92
C LEU A 38 -15.47 7.50 -45.26
N TYR A 39 -15.03 6.52 -46.03
CA TYR A 39 -14.16 5.45 -45.58
C TYR A 39 -12.78 5.55 -46.25
N SER A 40 -11.73 5.50 -45.44
CA SER A 40 -10.34 5.40 -45.89
C SER A 40 -9.69 4.14 -45.29
N LYS A 41 -9.27 3.21 -46.16
CA LYS A 41 -8.54 2.02 -45.73
C LYS A 41 -7.10 2.35 -45.33
N GLY A 42 -6.49 3.36 -45.96
CA GLY A 42 -5.19 3.90 -45.59
C GLY A 42 -5.31 5.16 -44.73
N ASP A 43 -4.21 5.88 -44.64
CA ASP A 43 -4.10 7.14 -43.89
C ASP A 43 -5.03 8.23 -44.44
N VAL A 44 -5.50 9.09 -43.54
CA VAL A 44 -6.13 10.37 -43.86
C VAL A 44 -5.20 11.48 -43.40
N PHE A 45 -4.72 12.29 -44.34
CA PHE A 45 -3.88 13.44 -44.09
C PHE A 45 -4.56 14.72 -44.55
N ASN A 46 -4.86 15.64 -43.63
CA ASN A 46 -5.32 16.98 -43.92
C ASN A 46 -4.24 18.01 -43.56
N ASN A 47 -3.46 18.43 -44.56
CA ASN A 47 -2.29 19.28 -44.36
C ASN A 47 -2.64 20.75 -44.13
N THR A 48 -3.19 21.38 -45.16
CA THR A 48 -3.53 22.80 -45.26
C THR A 48 -4.97 22.98 -45.75
N GLY A 49 -5.70 21.87 -45.94
CA GLY A 49 -7.09 21.87 -46.39
C GLY A 49 -8.08 22.01 -45.23
N THR A 50 -9.35 21.99 -45.60
CA THR A 50 -10.49 22.02 -44.68
C THR A 50 -11.28 20.71 -44.80
N ILE A 51 -11.52 20.04 -43.67
CA ILE A 51 -12.52 18.97 -43.56
C ILE A 51 -13.69 19.53 -42.75
N THR A 52 -14.85 19.65 -43.38
CA THR A 52 -16.12 19.90 -42.69
C THR A 52 -16.85 18.58 -42.54
N ASN A 53 -16.82 18.00 -41.34
CA ASN A 53 -17.46 16.73 -41.05
C ASN A 53 -18.79 16.93 -40.33
N ASP A 54 -19.88 16.60 -41.00
CA ASP A 54 -21.22 16.50 -40.44
C ASP A 54 -21.74 15.06 -40.52
N GLY A 55 -20.90 14.08 -40.87
CA GLY A 55 -21.26 12.67 -40.97
C GLY A 55 -20.18 11.78 -40.36
N LYS A 56 -19.88 10.65 -41.00
CA LYS A 56 -18.90 9.68 -40.50
C LYS A 56 -17.65 9.63 -41.36
N LEU A 57 -16.49 9.79 -40.72
CA LEU A 57 -15.18 9.56 -41.31
C LEU A 57 -14.54 8.33 -40.64
N GLU A 58 -14.50 7.21 -41.35
CA GLU A 58 -13.79 6.00 -40.89
C GLU A 58 -12.40 5.92 -41.49
N VAL A 59 -11.41 5.65 -40.65
CA VAL A 59 -9.99 5.56 -41.00
C VAL A 59 -9.38 4.30 -40.41
N GLN A 60 -8.80 3.46 -41.26
CA GLN A 60 -8.05 2.27 -40.81
C GLN A 60 -6.54 2.51 -40.68
N GLY A 61 -6.01 3.56 -41.34
CA GLY A 61 -4.64 4.04 -41.16
C GLY A 61 -4.53 5.13 -40.10
N ASN A 62 -3.49 5.96 -40.23
CA ASN A 62 -3.27 7.15 -39.41
C ASN A 62 -4.28 8.25 -39.78
N PHE A 63 -4.77 8.98 -38.79
CA PHE A 63 -5.47 10.24 -39.02
C PHE A 63 -4.57 11.41 -38.59
N THR A 64 -4.22 12.26 -39.56
CA THR A 64 -3.40 13.45 -39.32
C THR A 64 -4.09 14.69 -39.84
N ASN A 65 -4.44 15.60 -38.94
CA ASN A 65 -5.00 16.90 -39.25
C ASN A 65 -4.05 18.01 -38.77
N THR A 66 -3.40 18.71 -39.69
CA THR A 66 -2.68 19.97 -39.45
C THR A 66 -3.41 21.17 -40.07
N GLY A 67 -4.43 20.91 -40.90
CA GLY A 67 -5.32 21.90 -41.49
C GLY A 67 -6.53 22.21 -40.59
N THR A 68 -7.62 22.65 -41.22
CA THR A 68 -8.88 22.93 -40.51
C THR A 68 -9.75 21.67 -40.47
N TYR A 69 -10.21 21.28 -39.28
CA TYR A 69 -11.32 20.34 -39.10
C TYR A 69 -12.44 21.05 -38.36
N ASN A 70 -13.64 21.09 -38.95
CA ASN A 70 -14.81 21.73 -38.36
C ASN A 70 -16.08 20.93 -38.64
N PHE A 71 -17.17 21.33 -38.01
CA PHE A 71 -18.50 20.75 -38.17
C PHE A 71 -19.53 21.88 -38.08
N THR A 72 -20.72 21.67 -38.63
CA THR A 72 -21.85 22.60 -38.53
C THR A 72 -23.03 22.01 -37.77
N THR A 73 -23.08 20.69 -37.68
CA THR A 73 -24.11 19.89 -37.02
C THR A 73 -23.49 19.08 -35.87
N THR A 74 -24.25 18.13 -35.33
CA THR A 74 -23.81 17.29 -34.23
C THR A 74 -23.50 15.85 -34.64
N GLU A 75 -23.43 15.50 -35.92
CA GLU A 75 -23.13 14.11 -36.34
C GLU A 75 -21.64 13.85 -36.62
N ASP A 76 -20.74 14.81 -36.35
CA ASP A 76 -19.30 14.65 -36.63
C ASP A 76 -18.70 13.45 -35.90
N SER A 77 -18.41 12.40 -36.67
CA SER A 77 -17.84 11.16 -36.17
C SER A 77 -16.50 10.88 -36.84
N ILE A 78 -15.47 10.60 -36.03
CA ILE A 78 -14.23 9.95 -36.48
C ILE A 78 -14.22 8.54 -35.91
N ILE A 79 -14.04 7.55 -36.79
CA ILE A 79 -14.00 6.13 -36.43
C ILE A 79 -12.60 5.60 -36.76
N MET A 80 -11.85 5.22 -35.73
CA MET A 80 -10.56 4.55 -35.89
C MET A 80 -10.78 3.03 -35.85
N SER A 81 -10.62 2.36 -36.98
CA SER A 81 -10.94 0.93 -37.11
C SER A 81 -9.81 0.12 -37.78
N GLY A 82 -10.09 -1.14 -38.14
CA GLY A 82 -9.13 -2.01 -38.81
C GLY A 82 -8.06 -2.57 -37.88
N ALA A 83 -7.08 -3.27 -38.47
CA ALA A 83 -5.97 -3.88 -37.75
C ALA A 83 -4.77 -2.93 -37.61
N GLY A 84 -3.81 -3.31 -36.76
CA GLY A 84 -2.52 -2.65 -36.63
C GLY A 84 -2.54 -1.34 -35.85
N ASN A 85 -1.34 -0.90 -35.51
CA ASN A 85 -1.12 0.30 -34.71
C ASN A 85 -1.20 1.56 -35.60
N VAL A 86 -1.98 2.53 -35.15
CA VAL A 86 -2.23 3.79 -35.87
C VAL A 86 -2.10 4.99 -34.94
N THR A 87 -1.94 6.16 -35.54
CA THR A 87 -1.87 7.43 -34.84
C THR A 87 -3.10 8.30 -35.08
N LEU A 88 -3.44 9.10 -34.07
CA LEU A 88 -4.50 10.10 -34.12
C LEU A 88 -3.94 11.48 -33.76
N GLN A 89 -3.90 12.38 -34.75
CA GLN A 89 -3.49 13.77 -34.62
C GLN A 89 -4.66 14.69 -35.04
N ALA A 90 -5.44 15.18 -34.07
CA ALA A 90 -6.66 15.96 -34.37
C ALA A 90 -6.40 17.44 -34.77
N GLY A 91 -5.17 17.94 -34.67
CA GLY A 91 -4.84 19.34 -34.99
C GLY A 91 -5.44 20.37 -34.03
N GLY A 92 -5.82 19.96 -32.82
CA GLY A 92 -6.50 20.81 -31.83
C GLY A 92 -8.02 20.94 -32.06
N ALA A 93 -8.54 20.36 -33.14
CA ALA A 93 -9.97 20.33 -33.41
C ALA A 93 -10.74 19.52 -32.36
N THR A 94 -12.01 19.87 -32.18
CA THR A 94 -12.96 19.07 -31.41
C THR A 94 -13.63 18.06 -32.32
N ILE A 95 -13.65 16.81 -31.88
CA ILE A 95 -14.38 15.70 -32.51
C ILE A 95 -15.59 15.41 -31.62
N ASN A 96 -16.81 15.64 -32.08
CA ASN A 96 -17.99 15.41 -31.24
C ASN A 96 -18.16 13.93 -30.89
N TYR A 97 -17.93 13.02 -31.85
CA TYR A 97 -18.04 11.57 -31.65
C TYR A 97 -16.75 10.88 -32.09
N LEU A 98 -15.97 10.42 -31.12
CA LEU A 98 -14.78 9.60 -31.40
C LEU A 98 -15.12 8.14 -31.11
N MET A 99 -14.95 7.28 -32.11
CA MET A 99 -15.12 5.83 -31.95
C MET A 99 -13.81 5.11 -32.20
N LEU A 100 -13.43 4.24 -31.27
CA LEU A 100 -12.29 3.33 -31.40
C LEU A 100 -12.83 1.91 -31.47
N ASN A 101 -12.66 1.26 -32.62
CA ASN A 101 -13.18 -0.08 -32.87
C ASN A 101 -12.20 -0.84 -33.76
N LYS A 102 -11.04 -1.16 -33.20
CA LYS A 102 -10.00 -1.93 -33.87
C LYS A 102 -10.40 -3.41 -34.00
N ASN A 103 -9.65 -4.16 -34.80
CA ASN A 103 -9.95 -5.59 -35.01
C ASN A 103 -9.55 -6.47 -33.81
N SER A 104 -8.53 -6.05 -33.05
CA SER A 104 -8.00 -6.77 -31.90
C SER A 104 -7.64 -5.82 -30.76
N ASN A 105 -7.69 -6.30 -29.51
CA ASN A 105 -7.20 -5.58 -28.33
C ASN A 105 -5.67 -5.37 -28.33
N SER A 106 -4.93 -6.02 -29.23
CA SER A 106 -3.52 -5.74 -29.44
C SER A 106 -3.24 -4.53 -30.33
N ASP A 107 -4.23 -4.11 -31.13
CA ASP A 107 -4.08 -3.00 -32.07
C ASP A 107 -4.19 -1.67 -31.33
N GLU A 108 -3.24 -0.76 -31.55
CA GLU A 108 -3.13 0.49 -30.81
C GLU A 108 -3.63 1.70 -31.60
N VAL A 109 -4.35 2.61 -30.94
CA VAL A 109 -4.54 4.00 -31.36
C VAL A 109 -3.71 4.87 -30.42
N LYS A 110 -2.75 5.61 -30.96
CA LYS A 110 -1.84 6.46 -30.20
C LYS A 110 -2.04 7.92 -30.53
N LEU A 111 -2.25 8.76 -29.51
CA LEU A 111 -2.23 10.20 -29.71
C LEU A 111 -0.80 10.68 -29.99
N THR A 112 -0.64 11.51 -31.01
CA THR A 112 0.61 12.24 -31.28
C THR A 112 0.53 13.71 -30.85
N GLN A 113 -0.59 14.10 -30.23
CA GLN A 113 -0.85 15.39 -29.59
C GLN A 113 -2.12 15.28 -28.74
N SER A 114 -2.42 16.28 -27.89
CA SER A 114 -3.72 16.32 -27.20
C SER A 114 -4.90 16.37 -28.19
N ALA A 115 -5.98 15.69 -27.83
CA ALA A 115 -7.21 15.60 -28.61
C ALA A 115 -8.42 16.04 -27.78
N ASN A 116 -9.44 16.59 -28.43
CA ASN A 116 -10.66 17.09 -27.79
C ASN A 116 -11.88 16.28 -28.28
N VAL A 117 -12.60 15.65 -27.35
CA VAL A 117 -13.88 14.98 -27.60
C VAL A 117 -15.02 15.87 -27.10
N GLY A 118 -15.97 16.19 -27.98
CA GLY A 118 -17.05 17.13 -27.69
C GLY A 118 -18.23 16.50 -26.96
N LYS A 119 -18.64 15.28 -27.34
CA LYS A 119 -19.88 14.65 -26.84
C LYS A 119 -19.73 13.20 -26.43
N VAL A 120 -19.16 12.35 -27.27
CA VAL A 120 -19.11 10.90 -27.03
C VAL A 120 -17.74 10.33 -27.39
N LEU A 121 -17.22 9.50 -26.51
CA LEU A 121 -16.17 8.53 -26.81
C LEU A 121 -16.78 7.13 -26.74
N ASP A 122 -16.79 6.42 -27.86
CA ASP A 122 -17.13 4.99 -27.91
C ASP A 122 -15.84 4.18 -28.09
N TYR A 123 -15.29 3.66 -27.00
CA TYR A 123 -14.06 2.88 -27.00
C TYR A 123 -14.36 1.39 -26.87
N LEU A 124 -14.58 0.73 -28.01
CA LEU A 124 -15.13 -0.62 -28.09
C LEU A 124 -14.06 -1.72 -28.12
N VAL A 125 -13.00 -1.55 -28.92
CA VAL A 125 -11.93 -2.56 -29.11
C VAL A 125 -10.61 -1.86 -29.44
N GLY A 126 -9.49 -2.41 -28.94
CA GLY A 126 -8.13 -1.93 -29.18
C GLY A 126 -7.46 -1.40 -27.91
N ASN A 127 -6.20 -1.00 -28.03
CA ASN A 127 -5.50 -0.17 -27.05
C ASN A 127 -5.63 1.29 -27.43
N PHE A 128 -5.84 2.17 -26.44
CA PHE A 128 -5.86 3.61 -26.65
C PHE A 128 -4.93 4.28 -25.66
N THR A 129 -3.94 5.02 -26.17
CA THR A 129 -2.93 5.68 -25.35
C THR A 129 -2.76 7.15 -25.70
N THR A 130 -2.57 7.97 -24.67
CA THR A 130 -2.08 9.35 -24.82
C THR A 130 -0.55 9.43 -24.85
N ASP A 131 0.14 8.30 -25.03
CA ASP A 131 1.60 8.18 -24.99
C ASP A 131 2.25 8.81 -23.75
N PRO A 132 1.79 8.48 -22.53
CA PRO A 132 2.17 9.20 -21.31
C PRO A 132 3.64 9.05 -20.93
N ILE A 133 4.33 8.02 -21.44
CA ILE A 133 5.75 7.75 -21.12
C ILE A 133 6.66 8.65 -21.96
N ASN A 134 6.46 8.70 -23.29
CA ASN A 134 7.32 9.49 -24.17
C ASN A 134 6.85 10.94 -24.28
N ASN A 135 5.54 11.18 -24.15
CA ASN A 135 4.91 12.47 -24.32
C ASN A 135 3.93 12.78 -23.16
N PRO A 136 4.43 13.01 -21.94
CA PRO A 136 3.60 13.20 -20.74
C PRO A 136 2.70 14.43 -20.79
N ALA A 137 2.85 15.33 -21.76
CA ALA A 137 2.01 16.50 -21.95
C ALA A 137 0.68 16.20 -22.68
N TYR A 138 0.58 15.08 -23.41
CA TYR A 138 -0.61 14.76 -24.19
C TYR A 138 -1.74 14.25 -23.32
N PHE A 139 -2.97 14.64 -23.66
CA PHE A 139 -4.18 14.23 -22.96
C PHE A 139 -5.37 14.13 -23.92
N LEU A 140 -6.35 13.32 -23.53
CA LEU A 140 -7.69 13.36 -24.10
C LEU A 140 -8.56 14.30 -23.26
N SER A 141 -9.04 15.40 -23.83
CA SER A 141 -9.91 16.36 -23.17
C SER A 141 -11.36 16.15 -23.57
N ALA A 142 -12.28 16.25 -22.62
CA ALA A 142 -13.72 16.26 -22.89
C ALA A 142 -14.46 17.11 -21.85
N PRO A 143 -15.60 17.73 -22.17
CA PRO A 143 -16.43 18.36 -21.16
C PRO A 143 -17.00 17.33 -20.18
N ASN A 144 -17.41 17.80 -19.00
CA ASN A 144 -18.04 16.98 -17.96
C ASN A 144 -19.33 16.28 -18.46
N THR A 145 -20.00 16.88 -19.45
CA THR A 145 -21.21 16.35 -20.08
C THR A 145 -20.95 15.28 -21.13
N ALA A 146 -19.70 15.06 -21.56
CA ALA A 146 -19.39 14.06 -22.57
C ALA A 146 -19.47 12.64 -22.01
N VAL A 147 -20.12 11.74 -22.74
CA VAL A 147 -20.34 10.35 -22.36
C VAL A 147 -19.19 9.49 -22.87
N PHE A 148 -18.54 8.74 -21.98
CA PHE A 148 -17.54 7.75 -22.37
C PHE A 148 -18.12 6.36 -22.19
N ASN A 149 -18.21 5.60 -23.28
CA ASN A 149 -18.63 4.22 -23.31
C ASN A 149 -17.41 3.33 -23.55
N PHE A 150 -17.25 2.31 -22.73
CA PHE A 150 -16.11 1.40 -22.80
C PHE A 150 -16.61 -0.02 -23.11
N GLY A 151 -15.92 -0.68 -24.04
CA GLY A 151 -15.93 -2.13 -24.15
C GLY A 151 -15.36 -2.78 -22.89
N ALA A 152 -15.61 -4.07 -22.72
CA ALA A 152 -15.13 -4.82 -21.56
C ALA A 152 -13.60 -4.74 -21.46
N ASN A 153 -13.10 -4.41 -20.26
CA ASN A 153 -11.67 -4.31 -19.92
C ASN A 153 -10.87 -3.25 -20.70
N ASN A 154 -11.54 -2.35 -21.43
CA ASN A 154 -10.85 -1.26 -22.11
C ASN A 154 -10.56 -0.11 -21.13
N GLU A 155 -9.33 0.38 -21.18
CA GLU A 155 -8.91 1.58 -20.45
C GLU A 155 -8.04 2.49 -21.31
N ILE A 156 -8.19 3.80 -21.11
CA ILE A 156 -7.35 4.82 -21.72
C ILE A 156 -6.03 4.85 -20.94
N ILE A 157 -4.93 4.54 -21.60
CA ILE A 157 -3.60 4.58 -21.01
C ILE A 157 -3.09 6.03 -21.05
N GLY A 158 -2.94 6.67 -19.89
CA GLY A 158 -2.42 8.03 -19.77
C GLY A 158 -3.44 9.04 -19.23
N LYS A 159 -3.52 10.22 -19.86
CA LYS A 159 -4.21 11.39 -19.27
C LYS A 159 -5.59 11.64 -19.87
N VAL A 160 -6.60 11.70 -19.01
CA VAL A 160 -7.95 12.16 -19.36
C VAL A 160 -8.27 13.43 -18.60
N LYS A 161 -8.61 14.50 -19.31
CA LYS A 161 -9.00 15.80 -18.76
C LYS A 161 -10.51 16.01 -18.92
N ARG A 162 -11.19 16.37 -17.83
CA ARG A 162 -12.60 16.76 -17.80
C ARG A 162 -12.73 18.26 -17.53
N THR A 163 -13.36 19.00 -18.43
CA THR A 163 -13.58 20.46 -18.32
C THR A 163 -15.03 20.80 -17.98
N GLY A 164 -15.30 22.02 -17.49
CA GLY A 164 -16.66 22.42 -17.11
C GLY A 164 -17.19 21.59 -15.94
N TRP A 165 -16.32 21.35 -14.97
CA TRP A 165 -16.56 20.43 -13.86
C TRP A 165 -17.75 20.88 -12.99
N VAL A 166 -18.52 19.90 -12.51
CA VAL A 166 -19.71 20.12 -11.66
C VAL A 166 -19.64 19.19 -10.45
N SER A 167 -19.68 19.75 -9.24
CA SER A 167 -19.70 18.99 -7.99
C SER A 167 -20.97 18.14 -7.82
N ASN A 168 -20.88 17.13 -6.95
CA ASN A 168 -21.95 16.17 -6.64
C ASN A 168 -22.37 15.31 -7.85
N SER A 169 -21.44 15.07 -8.77
CA SER A 169 -21.60 14.18 -9.90
C SER A 169 -20.37 13.27 -10.00
N SER A 170 -20.59 11.97 -10.13
CA SER A 170 -19.52 10.99 -10.33
C SER A 170 -19.16 10.92 -11.81
N VAL A 171 -17.94 11.31 -12.15
CA VAL A 171 -17.47 11.48 -13.53
C VAL A 171 -16.49 10.38 -13.88
N VAL A 172 -16.69 9.73 -15.03
CA VAL A 172 -15.81 8.66 -15.54
C VAL A 172 -14.61 9.26 -16.27
N PHE A 173 -13.43 8.70 -16.05
CA PHE A 173 -12.18 9.09 -16.73
C PHE A 173 -11.67 7.97 -17.64
N ASN A 174 -10.62 7.27 -17.22
CA ASN A 174 -9.86 6.35 -18.07
C ASN A 174 -10.58 5.03 -18.35
N GLN A 175 -11.46 4.60 -17.45
CA GLN A 175 -12.24 3.37 -17.55
C GLN A 175 -13.46 3.47 -16.62
N PRO A 176 -14.50 2.62 -16.76
CA PRO A 176 -15.79 2.78 -16.08
C PRO A 176 -15.74 2.96 -14.56
N ASN A 177 -14.74 2.38 -13.89
CA ASN A 177 -14.52 2.45 -12.44
C ASN A 177 -13.46 3.47 -12.02
N MET A 178 -12.75 4.11 -12.95
CA MET A 178 -11.94 5.30 -12.63
C MET A 178 -12.86 6.51 -12.56
N ARG A 179 -13.31 6.85 -11.35
CA ARG A 179 -14.28 7.93 -11.14
C ARG A 179 -13.83 8.93 -10.10
N VAL A 180 -14.22 10.19 -10.31
CA VAL A 180 -14.02 11.27 -9.35
C VAL A 180 -15.35 12.01 -9.14
N ASN A 181 -15.65 12.36 -7.90
CA ASN A 181 -16.73 13.27 -7.52
C ASN A 181 -16.17 14.30 -6.53
N THR A 182 -16.56 15.57 -6.63
CA THR A 182 -16.20 16.59 -5.63
C THR A 182 -17.43 17.05 -4.87
N THR A 183 -17.25 17.33 -3.59
CA THR A 183 -18.31 17.82 -2.69
C THR A 183 -17.80 18.98 -1.85
N GLY A 184 -18.69 19.91 -1.50
CA GLY A 184 -18.33 21.11 -0.75
C GLY A 184 -17.42 22.08 -1.51
N GLY A 185 -17.14 23.22 -0.88
CA GLY A 185 -16.23 24.24 -1.41
C GLY A 185 -16.62 24.83 -2.77
N THR A 186 -15.63 25.42 -3.42
CA THR A 186 -15.72 25.89 -4.82
C THR A 186 -15.19 24.79 -5.73
N ALA A 187 -16.00 24.35 -6.69
CA ALA A 187 -15.61 23.37 -7.69
C ALA A 187 -14.40 23.85 -8.53
N PRO A 188 -13.46 22.96 -8.92
CA PRO A 188 -12.45 23.30 -9.91
C PRO A 188 -13.11 23.55 -11.28
N SER A 189 -12.41 24.19 -12.22
CA SER A 189 -12.89 24.35 -13.60
C SER A 189 -12.61 23.11 -14.47
N GLU A 190 -11.56 22.37 -14.12
CA GLU A 190 -11.18 21.10 -14.75
C GLU A 190 -10.46 20.18 -13.74
N ILE A 191 -10.59 18.87 -13.97
CA ILE A 191 -9.82 17.82 -13.31
C ILE A 191 -9.17 16.96 -14.40
N THR A 192 -7.91 16.60 -14.21
CA THR A 192 -7.19 15.64 -15.04
C THR A 192 -6.82 14.43 -14.20
N VAL A 193 -7.09 13.24 -14.72
CA VAL A 193 -6.67 11.96 -14.16
C VAL A 193 -5.61 11.36 -15.07
N THR A 194 -4.50 10.96 -14.49
CA THR A 194 -3.48 10.11 -15.12
C THR A 194 -3.63 8.72 -14.54
N MET A 195 -3.81 7.73 -15.40
CA MET A 195 -3.83 6.33 -15.02
C MET A 195 -2.98 5.53 -16.01
N ILE A 196 -1.94 4.88 -15.51
CA ILE A 196 -1.01 4.08 -16.34
C ILE A 196 -0.93 2.68 -15.73
N PRO A 197 -1.38 1.64 -16.44
CA PRO A 197 -1.28 0.26 -15.97
C PRO A 197 0.16 -0.27 -16.02
N GLN A 198 0.41 -1.38 -15.33
CA GLN A 198 1.74 -2.01 -15.29
C GLN A 198 2.25 -2.34 -16.69
N SER A 199 1.35 -2.85 -17.55
CA SER A 199 1.63 -3.24 -18.93
C SER A 199 2.13 -2.10 -19.81
N ALA A 200 1.85 -0.84 -19.43
CA ALA A 200 2.27 0.36 -20.13
C ALA A 200 3.41 1.11 -19.43
N GLY A 201 4.05 0.48 -18.44
CA GLY A 201 5.14 1.08 -17.67
C GLY A 201 4.67 1.97 -16.51
N GLY A 202 3.43 1.82 -16.06
CA GLY A 202 2.95 2.45 -14.84
C GLY A 202 3.62 1.83 -13.63
N ASP A 203 4.29 2.65 -12.83
CA ASP A 203 4.91 2.24 -11.57
C ASP A 203 4.82 3.43 -10.61
N PRO A 204 4.24 3.26 -9.41
CA PRO A 204 4.34 4.27 -8.37
C PRO A 204 5.80 4.53 -7.99
N SER A 205 6.06 5.67 -7.37
CA SER A 205 7.38 5.99 -6.86
C SER A 205 7.69 5.20 -5.59
N GLN A 206 8.99 4.93 -5.40
CA GLN A 206 9.54 4.13 -4.30
C GLN A 206 9.20 2.64 -4.40
N ASN A 207 10.17 1.78 -4.06
CA ASN A 207 10.03 0.33 -4.20
C ASN A 207 9.39 -0.29 -2.93
N GLU A 208 8.09 -0.06 -2.76
CA GLU A 208 7.28 -0.55 -1.65
C GLU A 208 6.26 -1.59 -2.14
N ARG A 209 5.46 -2.18 -1.24
CA ARG A 209 4.34 -3.04 -1.67
C ARG A 209 3.30 -2.20 -2.38
N GLU A 210 2.85 -2.65 -3.56
CA GLU A 210 1.89 -1.90 -4.37
C GLU A 210 1.26 -2.74 -5.47
N VAL A 211 0.10 -2.29 -5.93
CA VAL A 211 -0.40 -2.55 -7.27
C VAL A 211 0.41 -1.67 -8.21
N LYS A 212 1.09 -2.26 -9.21
CA LYS A 212 1.98 -1.55 -10.13
C LYS A 212 1.19 -0.74 -11.16
N ARG A 213 0.46 0.26 -10.69
CA ARG A 213 -0.39 1.16 -11.48
C ARG A 213 -0.19 2.56 -10.93
N ASN A 214 0.16 3.49 -11.81
CA ASN A 214 0.37 4.88 -11.42
C ASN A 214 -0.95 5.65 -11.49
N PHE A 215 -1.29 6.35 -10.41
CA PHE A 215 -2.38 7.32 -10.36
C PHE A 215 -1.85 8.70 -9.99
N ALA A 216 -2.19 9.69 -10.82
CA ALA A 216 -1.91 11.09 -10.51
C ALA A 216 -3.08 11.97 -10.93
N PHE A 217 -3.33 13.02 -10.15
CA PHE A 217 -4.43 13.94 -10.39
C PHE A 217 -3.93 15.37 -10.46
N SER A 218 -4.62 16.19 -11.23
CA SER A 218 -4.43 17.64 -11.19
C SER A 218 -5.74 18.36 -11.42
N GLN A 219 -5.83 19.60 -10.95
CA GLN A 219 -7.00 20.44 -11.12
C GLN A 219 -6.60 21.88 -11.42
N THR A 220 -7.51 22.61 -12.07
CA THR A 220 -7.40 24.06 -12.24
C THR A 220 -8.44 24.76 -11.39
N GLY A 221 -7.98 25.63 -10.48
CA GLY A 221 -8.84 26.34 -9.55
C GLY A 221 -9.54 25.42 -8.54
N GLY A 222 -10.60 25.93 -7.91
CA GLY A 222 -11.33 25.25 -6.85
C GLY A 222 -10.62 25.31 -5.50
N THR A 223 -11.39 25.46 -4.43
CA THR A 223 -10.87 25.56 -3.05
C THR A 223 -11.87 24.99 -2.05
N GLY A 224 -11.37 24.35 -0.98
CA GLY A 224 -12.20 23.86 0.13
C GLY A 224 -13.16 22.71 -0.21
N PHE A 225 -13.01 22.07 -1.38
CA PHE A 225 -13.75 20.86 -1.71
C PHE A 225 -13.02 19.62 -1.17
N THR A 226 -13.78 18.55 -1.01
CA THR A 226 -13.26 17.18 -0.86
C THR A 226 -13.63 16.36 -2.09
N ALA A 227 -12.83 15.34 -2.41
CA ALA A 227 -13.07 14.41 -3.48
C ALA A 227 -13.37 13.00 -2.93
N SER A 228 -14.25 12.30 -3.64
CA SER A 228 -14.34 10.84 -3.64
C SER A 228 -13.70 10.33 -4.92
N VAL A 229 -12.76 9.41 -4.79
CA VAL A 229 -12.04 8.81 -5.93
C VAL A 229 -12.19 7.30 -5.87
N ARG A 230 -12.65 6.71 -6.96
CA ARG A 230 -12.60 5.26 -7.20
C ARG A 230 -11.34 4.93 -7.96
N PHE A 231 -10.38 4.30 -7.30
CA PHE A 231 -9.15 3.78 -7.88
C PHE A 231 -9.42 2.39 -8.46
N ALA A 232 -9.32 2.25 -9.77
CA ALA A 232 -9.59 0.99 -10.45
C ALA A 232 -8.31 0.22 -10.74
N TYR A 233 -8.34 -1.09 -10.57
CA TYR A 233 -7.19 -1.99 -10.76
C TYR A 233 -7.54 -3.17 -11.67
N SER A 234 -6.54 -4.00 -11.97
CA SER A 234 -6.69 -5.31 -12.62
C SER A 234 -6.14 -6.41 -11.72
N ASP A 235 -6.77 -7.59 -11.71
CA ASP A 235 -6.34 -8.74 -10.91
C ASP A 235 -4.90 -9.15 -11.24
N ALA A 236 -4.53 -9.00 -12.51
CA ALA A 236 -3.19 -9.30 -13.00
C ALA A 236 -2.11 -8.38 -12.41
N GLU A 237 -2.49 -7.25 -11.81
CA GLU A 237 -1.59 -6.25 -11.23
C GLU A 237 -1.55 -6.33 -9.69
N LEU A 238 -2.33 -7.23 -9.06
CA LEU A 238 -2.37 -7.37 -7.61
C LEU A 238 -1.02 -7.78 -7.02
N ASN A 239 -0.18 -8.49 -7.76
CA ASN A 239 1.12 -8.97 -7.29
C ASN A 239 0.97 -9.74 -5.95
N THR A 240 1.51 -9.20 -4.85
CA THR A 240 1.43 -9.79 -3.50
C THR A 240 0.27 -9.23 -2.67
N ASN A 241 -0.50 -8.28 -3.19
CA ASN A 241 -1.62 -7.66 -2.50
C ASN A 241 -2.85 -8.58 -2.49
N THR A 242 -3.69 -8.41 -1.47
CA THR A 242 -5.02 -9.02 -1.41
C THR A 242 -6.08 -7.95 -1.60
N GLU A 243 -7.15 -8.27 -2.34
CA GLU A 243 -8.23 -7.32 -2.62
C GLU A 243 -8.90 -6.81 -1.34
N GLU A 244 -9.07 -7.69 -0.35
CA GLU A 244 -9.64 -7.35 0.96
C GLU A 244 -8.78 -6.31 1.72
N GLY A 245 -7.46 -6.36 1.54
CA GLY A 245 -6.51 -5.48 2.20
C GLY A 245 -6.24 -4.17 1.47
N LEU A 246 -6.61 -4.04 0.17
CA LEU A 246 -6.28 -2.87 -0.64
C LEU A 246 -6.85 -1.57 -0.07
N VAL A 247 -6.00 -0.55 0.03
CA VAL A 247 -6.40 0.84 0.32
C VAL A 247 -5.65 1.79 -0.61
N PRO A 248 -6.14 3.03 -0.80
CA PRO A 248 -5.35 4.08 -1.42
C PRO A 248 -4.24 4.55 -0.47
N TRP A 249 -3.10 4.85 -1.06
CA TRP A 249 -1.95 5.44 -0.38
C TRP A 249 -1.60 6.74 -1.09
N GLN A 250 -1.33 7.80 -0.33
CA GLN A 250 -0.80 9.05 -0.86
C GLN A 250 0.64 9.25 -0.44
N LEU A 251 1.45 9.79 -1.36
CA LEU A 251 2.82 10.17 -1.07
C LEU A 251 2.85 11.58 -0.49
N VAL A 252 3.27 11.70 0.77
CA VAL A 252 3.42 12.99 1.47
C VAL A 252 4.85 13.08 1.98
N SER A 253 5.61 14.07 1.52
CA SER A 253 7.00 14.28 1.96
C SER A 253 7.88 13.03 1.89
N SER A 254 7.79 12.28 0.78
CA SER A 254 8.50 11.02 0.55
C SER A 254 8.09 9.85 1.46
N GLU A 255 6.92 9.93 2.09
CA GLU A 255 6.34 8.85 2.91
C GLU A 255 4.96 8.48 2.39
N TRP A 256 4.74 7.19 2.15
CA TRP A 256 3.43 6.65 1.78
C TRP A 256 2.54 6.56 3.01
N ASN A 257 1.43 7.31 3.00
CA ASN A 257 0.43 7.36 4.07
C ASN A 257 -0.85 6.66 3.59
N GLY A 258 -1.33 5.70 4.36
CA GLY A 258 -2.47 4.86 4.00
C GLY A 258 -3.79 5.51 4.39
N GLU A 259 -4.71 5.60 3.44
CA GLU A 259 -6.07 6.09 3.65
C GLU A 259 -6.97 4.93 4.06
N LEU A 260 -6.97 4.59 5.36
CA LEU A 260 -7.57 3.36 5.88
C LEU A 260 -9.09 3.43 6.06
N THR A 261 -9.66 4.63 6.27
CA THR A 261 -11.09 4.82 6.54
C THR A 261 -11.53 6.22 6.15
N PRO A 262 -12.66 6.41 5.44
CA PRO A 262 -13.60 5.39 4.95
C PRO A 262 -13.19 4.80 3.60
N VAL A 263 -13.01 3.47 3.53
CA VAL A 263 -12.68 2.75 2.29
C VAL A 263 -13.81 1.80 1.91
N THR A 264 -14.23 1.86 0.65
CA THR A 264 -15.13 0.87 0.03
C THR A 264 -14.36 0.05 -1.00
N ARG A 265 -14.55 -1.27 -1.01
CA ARG A 265 -13.87 -2.19 -1.92
C ARG A 265 -14.91 -2.98 -2.70
N ASP A 266 -14.67 -3.19 -4.00
CA ASP A 266 -15.43 -4.09 -4.84
C ASP A 266 -14.45 -4.92 -5.68
N ALA A 267 -14.29 -6.18 -5.29
CA ALA A 267 -13.45 -7.17 -5.96
C ALA A 267 -14.11 -7.80 -7.21
N SER A 268 -15.41 -7.58 -7.43
CA SER A 268 -16.06 -8.02 -8.67
C SER A 268 -15.92 -6.99 -9.78
N SER A 269 -15.89 -5.71 -9.40
CA SER A 269 -15.74 -4.57 -10.31
C SER A 269 -14.31 -3.99 -10.30
N ASN A 270 -13.41 -4.55 -9.51
CA ASN A 270 -12.00 -4.18 -9.37
C ASN A 270 -11.76 -2.69 -9.08
N TYR A 271 -12.36 -2.18 -8.00
CA TYR A 271 -12.07 -0.84 -7.52
C TYR A 271 -12.01 -0.72 -6.00
N VAL A 272 -11.28 0.32 -5.57
CA VAL A 272 -11.25 0.81 -4.20
C VAL A 272 -11.66 2.28 -4.21
N GLU A 273 -12.66 2.64 -3.40
CA GLU A 273 -13.14 4.02 -3.27
C GLU A 273 -12.72 4.59 -1.92
N TYR A 274 -12.16 5.80 -1.94
CA TYR A 274 -11.89 6.60 -0.75
C TYR A 274 -12.50 7.99 -0.91
N ALA A 275 -13.16 8.45 0.16
CA ALA A 275 -13.83 9.74 0.21
C ALA A 275 -13.22 10.60 1.31
N GLY A 276 -13.04 11.89 1.02
CA GLY A 276 -12.48 12.86 1.97
C GLY A 276 -11.16 13.47 1.53
N ILE A 277 -10.64 13.11 0.36
CA ILE A 277 -9.41 13.67 -0.21
C ILE A 277 -9.57 15.18 -0.37
N THR A 278 -8.79 15.99 0.34
CA THR A 278 -8.88 17.44 0.22
C THR A 278 -8.37 17.92 -1.14
N ALA A 279 -8.77 19.13 -1.54
CA ALA A 279 -8.24 19.76 -2.75
C ALA A 279 -6.70 19.79 -2.81
N ALA A 280 -6.01 19.92 -1.67
CA ALA A 280 -4.55 19.93 -1.62
C ALA A 280 -3.95 18.51 -1.76
N GLU A 281 -4.55 17.51 -1.11
CA GLU A 281 -4.08 16.11 -1.17
C GLU A 281 -4.35 15.47 -2.52
N LEU A 282 -5.37 15.92 -3.25
CA LEU A 282 -5.71 15.37 -4.56
C LEU A 282 -4.50 15.37 -5.51
N THR A 283 -3.66 16.41 -5.45
CA THR A 283 -2.47 16.54 -6.31
C THR A 283 -1.27 15.71 -5.88
N ASN A 284 -1.35 14.99 -4.77
CA ASN A 284 -0.30 14.05 -4.38
C ASN A 284 -0.20 12.89 -5.37
N GLU A 285 0.88 12.13 -5.28
CA GLU A 285 0.96 10.84 -5.98
C GLU A 285 0.14 9.80 -5.22
N TRP A 286 -0.57 8.94 -5.95
CA TRP A 286 -1.44 7.93 -5.38
C TRP A 286 -1.13 6.54 -5.91
N LYS A 287 -1.31 5.54 -5.05
CA LYS A 287 -1.29 4.13 -5.42
C LYS A 287 -2.30 3.30 -4.64
N LEU A 288 -2.48 2.06 -5.06
CA LEU A 288 -3.17 1.04 -4.25
C LEU A 288 -2.14 0.07 -3.67
N ALA A 289 -2.31 -0.30 -2.41
CA ALA A 289 -1.56 -1.40 -1.80
C ALA A 289 -2.34 -1.96 -0.62
N ASP A 290 -2.06 -3.22 -0.29
CA ASP A 290 -2.61 -3.90 0.87
C ASP A 290 -1.92 -3.41 2.15
N ALA A 291 -2.72 -2.88 3.08
CA ALA A 291 -2.25 -2.31 4.35
C ALA A 291 -1.93 -3.35 5.42
N LYS A 292 -2.34 -4.60 5.25
CA LYS A 292 -2.07 -5.69 6.19
C LYS A 292 -0.74 -6.34 5.84
N TYR A 293 0.26 -6.17 6.70
CA TYR A 293 1.59 -6.74 6.55
C TYR A 293 1.76 -7.97 7.43
N THR A 294 2.51 -8.95 6.96
CA THR A 294 2.82 -10.18 7.72
C THR A 294 4.06 -9.96 8.58
N PHE A 295 3.97 -10.31 9.87
CA PHE A 295 5.08 -10.19 10.81
C PHE A 295 5.60 -11.56 11.26
N ASN A 296 6.73 -11.98 10.70
CA ASN A 296 7.41 -13.22 11.07
C ASN A 296 8.38 -12.93 12.23
N ALA A 297 7.90 -13.07 13.47
CA ALA A 297 8.67 -12.72 14.64
C ALA A 297 8.93 -13.93 15.54
N LYS A 298 10.15 -14.03 16.06
CA LYS A 298 10.50 -14.95 17.15
C LYS A 298 10.94 -14.20 18.39
N ALA A 299 10.44 -14.59 19.55
CA ALA A 299 10.88 -14.07 20.85
C ALA A 299 10.82 -15.18 21.91
N TYR A 300 11.62 -15.07 22.96
CA TYR A 300 11.59 -16.02 24.07
C TYR A 300 11.52 -15.29 25.40
N LEU A 301 10.75 -15.84 26.34
CA LEU A 301 10.60 -15.32 27.69
C LEU A 301 11.53 -16.10 28.62
N ARG A 302 12.51 -15.43 29.24
CA ARG A 302 13.45 -16.10 30.16
C ARG A 302 12.74 -16.80 31.29
N GLY A 303 11.71 -16.20 31.86
CA GLY A 303 10.98 -16.78 32.97
C GLY A 303 10.37 -18.14 32.62
N ALA A 304 9.81 -18.26 31.41
CA ALA A 304 9.17 -19.48 30.93
C ALA A 304 10.17 -20.51 30.38
N TRP A 305 11.42 -20.13 30.09
CA TRP A 305 12.42 -21.02 29.47
C TRP A 305 12.73 -22.25 30.35
N ASN A 306 12.80 -23.42 29.71
CA ASN A 306 13.13 -24.69 30.34
C ASN A 306 14.33 -25.35 29.65
N ASN A 307 15.49 -25.30 30.31
CA ASN A 307 16.74 -25.91 29.83
C ASN A 307 16.68 -27.43 29.63
N ALA A 308 15.71 -28.14 30.23
CA ALA A 308 15.60 -29.59 30.06
C ALA A 308 14.95 -29.97 28.73
N THR A 309 14.14 -29.08 28.15
CA THR A 309 13.36 -29.35 26.93
C THR A 309 13.70 -28.42 25.78
N ASP A 310 14.58 -27.44 25.99
CA ASP A 310 14.89 -26.36 25.06
C ASP A 310 13.63 -25.66 24.50
N LEU A 311 12.62 -25.52 25.36
CA LEU A 311 11.31 -24.93 25.05
C LEU A 311 10.82 -24.10 26.24
N MET A 312 9.88 -23.20 26.00
CA MET A 312 9.17 -22.50 27.06
C MET A 312 8.04 -23.36 27.67
N ARG A 313 7.76 -23.15 28.95
CA ARG A 313 6.64 -23.77 29.65
C ARG A 313 5.29 -23.25 29.13
N THR A 314 4.31 -24.15 29.05
CA THR A 314 2.92 -23.83 28.70
C THR A 314 1.96 -24.07 29.87
N ASN A 315 2.47 -23.94 31.11
CA ASN A 315 1.72 -24.25 32.33
C ASN A 315 0.40 -23.48 32.42
N LEU A 316 0.39 -22.21 32.03
CA LEU A 316 -0.82 -21.38 32.01
C LEU A 316 -1.88 -21.90 31.03
N ASN A 317 -1.46 -22.33 29.84
CA ASN A 317 -2.35 -22.91 28.84
C ASN A 317 -2.90 -24.26 29.31
N SER A 318 -2.02 -25.17 29.72
CA SER A 318 -2.42 -26.48 30.26
C SER A 318 -3.29 -26.38 31.53
N GLY A 319 -3.19 -25.28 32.27
CA GLY A 319 -4.03 -24.95 33.42
C GLY A 319 -5.34 -24.23 33.07
N ASN A 320 -5.61 -23.95 31.79
CA ASN A 320 -6.73 -23.14 31.31
C ASN A 320 -6.80 -21.73 31.94
N LEU A 321 -5.64 -21.12 32.15
CA LEU A 321 -5.51 -19.82 32.81
C LEU A 321 -5.31 -18.66 31.82
N LEU A 322 -4.91 -18.94 30.58
CA LEU A 322 -4.76 -17.89 29.58
C LEU A 322 -6.12 -17.21 29.32
N PRO A 323 -6.18 -15.88 29.33
CA PRO A 323 -7.43 -15.18 29.05
C PRO A 323 -7.82 -15.39 27.59
N LEU A 324 -9.13 -15.50 27.36
CA LEU A 324 -9.69 -15.63 26.01
C LEU A 324 -9.75 -14.30 25.24
N SER A 325 -9.50 -13.17 25.93
CA SER A 325 -9.35 -11.84 25.35
C SER A 325 -7.98 -11.29 25.66
N GLN A 326 -7.44 -10.46 24.76
CA GLN A 326 -6.11 -9.86 24.93
C GLN A 326 -5.98 -9.07 26.26
N PRO A 327 -4.85 -9.18 26.99
CA PRO A 327 -4.69 -8.63 28.35
C PRO A 327 -4.15 -7.18 28.42
N TYR A 328 -4.03 -6.48 27.30
CA TYR A 328 -3.36 -5.18 27.15
C TYR A 328 -4.30 -3.97 27.12
N ALA A 329 -5.61 -4.15 27.29
CA ALA A 329 -6.60 -3.06 27.29
C ALA A 329 -6.45 -2.08 28.49
N GLY A 330 -5.87 -2.54 29.59
CA GLY A 330 -5.66 -1.72 30.79
C GLY A 330 -4.32 -0.95 30.78
N PRO A 331 -4.15 -0.02 31.73
CA PRO A 331 -2.88 0.69 31.91
C PRO A 331 -1.74 -0.29 32.26
N PRO A 332 -0.50 0.02 31.87
CA PRO A 332 -0.08 1.26 31.18
C PRO A 332 -0.25 1.20 29.65
N THR A 333 -0.52 0.03 29.07
CA THR A 333 -0.51 -0.19 27.62
C THR A 333 -1.72 0.41 26.91
N ASN A 334 -2.91 0.33 27.51
CA ASN A 334 -4.17 0.89 26.98
C ASN A 334 -4.42 0.53 25.50
N TYR A 335 -4.12 -0.71 25.10
CA TYR A 335 -4.27 -1.17 23.73
C TYR A 335 -5.76 -1.38 23.40
N PRO A 336 -6.34 -0.64 22.43
CA PRO A 336 -7.78 -0.68 22.15
C PRO A 336 -8.22 -1.88 21.31
N GLY A 337 -7.31 -2.81 20.96
CA GLY A 337 -7.63 -3.99 20.18
C GLY A 337 -8.67 -4.89 20.85
N THR A 338 -9.41 -5.63 20.03
CA THR A 338 -10.55 -6.47 20.46
C THR A 338 -10.30 -7.96 20.27
N GLU A 339 -9.04 -8.34 20.04
CA GLU A 339 -8.62 -9.72 19.81
C GLU A 339 -9.10 -10.63 20.92
N SER A 340 -9.83 -11.67 20.52
CA SER A 340 -10.32 -12.71 21.40
C SER A 340 -10.52 -14.02 20.64
N VAL A 341 -10.54 -15.13 21.36
CA VAL A 341 -10.74 -16.47 20.83
C VAL A 341 -11.82 -17.19 21.65
N ALA A 342 -12.57 -18.10 21.02
CA ALA A 342 -13.55 -18.92 21.75
C ALA A 342 -12.87 -19.94 22.69
N SER A 343 -11.66 -20.37 22.34
CA SER A 343 -10.79 -21.25 23.11
C SER A 343 -9.35 -21.03 22.64
N ILE A 344 -8.36 -21.27 23.52
CA ILE A 344 -6.95 -21.22 23.12
C ILE A 344 -6.69 -22.31 22.06
N PRO A 345 -6.32 -21.95 20.82
CA PRO A 345 -6.39 -22.86 19.67
C PRO A 345 -5.23 -23.86 19.58
N ASN A 346 -4.13 -23.62 20.31
CA ASN A 346 -2.92 -24.42 20.22
C ASN A 346 -2.34 -24.68 21.62
N ALA A 347 -2.07 -25.95 21.95
CA ALA A 347 -1.54 -26.37 23.25
C ALA A 347 -0.10 -25.89 23.52
N ASN A 348 0.62 -25.48 22.47
CA ASN A 348 1.98 -24.95 22.56
C ASN A 348 2.02 -23.45 22.89
N ILE A 349 0.87 -22.77 22.99
CA ILE A 349 0.82 -21.35 23.38
C ILE A 349 1.31 -21.21 24.82
N VAL A 350 2.27 -20.31 25.02
CA VAL A 350 2.85 -19.91 26.30
C VAL A 350 2.02 -18.79 26.91
N ASP A 351 1.77 -17.73 26.14
CA ASP A 351 1.09 -16.51 26.59
C ASP A 351 0.69 -15.61 25.42
N TRP A 352 -0.03 -14.53 25.73
CA TRP A 352 -0.21 -13.37 24.85
C TRP A 352 1.05 -12.50 24.77
N VAL A 353 1.25 -11.87 23.62
CA VAL A 353 2.22 -10.78 23.38
C VAL A 353 1.53 -9.65 22.61
N LEU A 354 1.98 -8.41 22.78
CA LEU A 354 1.56 -7.28 21.95
C LEU A 354 2.70 -6.91 20.99
N LEU A 355 2.39 -6.93 19.70
CA LEU A 355 3.27 -6.42 18.66
C LEU A 355 2.95 -4.96 18.38
N GLU A 356 3.99 -4.13 18.26
CA GLU A 356 3.88 -2.78 17.72
C GLU A 356 4.89 -2.60 16.60
N PHE A 357 4.49 -1.95 15.50
CA PHE A 357 5.41 -1.51 14.45
C PHE A 357 5.52 0.01 14.50
N ARG A 358 6.73 0.50 14.71
CA ARG A 358 7.03 1.91 14.97
C ARG A 358 7.85 2.50 13.83
N LYS A 359 7.49 3.71 13.40
CA LYS A 359 8.17 4.44 12.33
C LYS A 359 8.34 5.91 12.76
N PRO A 360 9.44 6.25 13.43
CA PRO A 360 9.73 7.64 13.79
C PRO A 360 10.05 8.46 12.55
N GLY A 361 9.68 9.75 12.56
CA GLY A 361 9.92 10.65 11.42
C GLY A 361 11.40 10.89 11.11
N SER A 362 12.29 10.71 12.10
CA SER A 362 13.75 10.76 11.91
C SER A 362 14.32 9.51 11.20
N GLY A 363 13.58 8.39 11.23
CA GLY A 363 14.08 7.09 10.82
C GLY A 363 15.02 6.43 11.83
N ASP A 364 15.33 7.09 12.95
CA ASP A 364 16.27 6.62 13.95
C ASP A 364 15.60 5.88 15.09
N GLY A 365 16.19 4.75 15.49
CA GLY A 365 15.66 3.90 16.57
C GLY A 365 15.63 4.59 17.94
N ALA A 366 16.37 5.68 18.13
CA ALA A 366 16.35 6.45 19.39
C ALA A 366 15.02 7.19 19.61
N ASP A 367 14.29 7.49 18.54
CA ASP A 367 13.03 8.24 18.57
C ASP A 367 11.80 7.36 18.31
N ALA A 368 12.00 6.03 18.18
CA ALA A 368 10.95 5.05 17.92
C ALA A 368 10.10 4.79 19.19
N ASP A 369 9.42 5.83 19.69
CA ASP A 369 8.55 5.79 20.86
C ASP A 369 7.12 5.33 20.54
N ALA A 370 6.25 5.26 21.55
CA ALA A 370 4.87 4.83 21.38
C ALA A 370 4.02 5.75 20.48
N LEU A 371 4.40 7.03 20.30
CA LEU A 371 3.71 7.98 19.42
C LEU A 371 4.03 7.72 17.94
N SER A 372 5.20 7.14 17.67
CA SER A 372 5.61 6.72 16.32
C SER A 372 4.97 5.41 15.84
N THR A 373 4.04 4.83 16.61
CA THR A 373 3.43 3.54 16.27
C THR A 373 2.47 3.65 15.09
N ILE A 374 2.71 2.85 14.05
CA ILE A 374 1.93 2.83 12.80
C ILE A 374 1.08 1.57 12.65
N GLY A 375 1.28 0.55 13.48
CA GLY A 375 0.45 -0.67 13.51
C GLY A 375 0.65 -1.43 14.81
N ARG A 376 -0.40 -2.12 15.30
CA ARG A 376 -0.33 -2.93 16.54
C ARG A 376 -1.29 -4.12 16.47
N LYS A 377 -0.91 -5.24 17.09
CA LYS A 377 -1.76 -6.43 17.21
C LYS A 377 -1.41 -7.27 18.42
N ALA A 378 -2.41 -7.72 19.17
CA ALA A 378 -2.20 -8.78 20.16
C ALA A 378 -2.15 -10.15 19.48
N ALA A 379 -1.15 -10.96 19.85
CA ALA A 379 -0.84 -12.23 19.22
C ALA A 379 -0.45 -13.28 20.29
N PHE A 380 -0.30 -14.53 19.87
CA PHE A 380 0.14 -15.61 20.75
C PHE A 380 1.63 -15.91 20.57
N LEU A 381 2.30 -16.21 21.68
CA LEU A 381 3.66 -16.72 21.70
C LEU A 381 3.64 -18.25 21.88
N LEU A 382 4.26 -18.99 20.96
CA LEU A 382 4.44 -20.44 21.05
C LEU A 382 5.70 -20.81 21.86
N ASN A 383 5.73 -22.03 22.38
CA ASN A 383 6.83 -22.52 23.23
C ASN A 383 8.19 -22.65 22.53
N ASN A 384 8.20 -22.66 21.20
CA ASN A 384 9.36 -22.63 20.32
C ASN A 384 9.76 -21.20 19.90
N GLY A 385 9.15 -20.18 20.52
CA GLY A 385 9.42 -18.77 20.31
C GLY A 385 8.69 -18.11 19.14
N ASP A 386 8.00 -18.88 18.28
CA ASP A 386 7.23 -18.28 17.18
C ASP A 386 6.06 -17.44 17.73
N ILE A 387 5.89 -16.25 17.16
CA ILE A 387 4.71 -15.41 17.42
C ILE A 387 3.72 -15.64 16.29
N VAL A 388 2.50 -16.01 16.65
CA VAL A 388 1.43 -16.43 15.72
C VAL A 388 0.13 -15.67 15.97
N ASP A 389 -0.70 -15.55 14.94
CA ASP A 389 -2.01 -14.92 14.97
C ASP A 389 -3.01 -15.76 15.81
N LEU A 390 -4.27 -15.31 15.87
CA LEU A 390 -5.31 -15.88 16.73
C LEU A 390 -5.75 -17.30 16.35
N ASP A 391 -5.33 -17.81 15.20
CA ASP A 391 -5.52 -19.22 14.82
C ASP A 391 -4.49 -20.15 15.49
N GLY A 392 -3.46 -19.59 16.14
CA GLY A 392 -2.38 -20.33 16.79
C GLY A 392 -1.35 -20.95 15.84
N VAL A 393 -1.34 -20.57 14.55
CA VAL A 393 -0.49 -21.16 13.52
C VAL A 393 0.10 -20.13 12.55
N SER A 394 -0.72 -19.23 11.98
CA SER A 394 -0.26 -18.27 10.97
C SER A 394 0.52 -17.11 11.60
N SER A 395 1.36 -16.44 10.82
CA SER A 395 2.06 -15.24 11.28
C SER A 395 1.08 -14.06 11.40
N PRO A 396 1.22 -13.20 12.43
CA PRO A 396 0.31 -12.08 12.62
C PRO A 396 0.24 -11.15 11.40
N LEU A 397 -0.97 -10.86 10.95
CA LEU A 397 -1.24 -9.78 10.01
C LEU A 397 -1.57 -8.49 10.77
N ILE A 398 -0.77 -7.44 10.57
CA ILE A 398 -0.93 -6.14 11.22
C ILE A 398 -1.20 -5.09 10.13
N GLU A 399 -2.29 -4.33 10.30
CA GLU A 399 -2.57 -3.16 9.46
C GLU A 399 -1.62 -2.02 9.84
N ILE A 400 -0.91 -1.46 8.85
CA ILE A 400 -0.01 -0.32 9.04
C ILE A 400 -0.57 0.93 8.37
N SER A 401 -0.38 2.09 8.99
CA SER A 401 -0.82 3.39 8.46
C SER A 401 0.21 4.08 7.56
N LYS A 402 1.45 3.59 7.54
CA LYS A 402 2.58 4.15 6.77
C LYS A 402 3.44 3.03 6.20
N GLN A 403 3.90 3.14 4.94
CA GLN A 403 4.89 2.21 4.38
C GLN A 403 6.33 2.68 4.63
N GLY A 404 7.30 1.82 4.31
CA GLY A 404 8.72 2.08 4.53
C GLY A 404 9.27 1.38 5.77
N GLY A 405 10.59 1.49 5.95
CA GLY A 405 11.28 0.82 7.04
C GLY A 405 10.81 1.29 8.43
N GLY A 406 10.92 0.40 9.42
CA GLY A 406 10.50 0.67 10.80
C GLY A 406 11.02 -0.35 11.79
N PHE A 407 10.53 -0.28 13.02
CA PHE A 407 11.02 -1.05 14.16
C PHE A 407 9.88 -1.92 14.73
N LEU A 408 10.12 -3.22 14.84
CA LEU A 408 9.19 -4.14 15.49
C LEU A 408 9.46 -4.17 16.99
N VAL A 409 8.42 -3.96 17.80
CA VAL A 409 8.45 -4.07 19.26
C VAL A 409 7.60 -5.26 19.69
N VAL A 410 8.13 -6.07 20.59
CA VAL A 410 7.38 -7.12 21.29
C VAL A 410 7.26 -6.73 22.76
N LYS A 411 6.02 -6.58 23.23
CA LYS A 411 5.69 -6.29 24.63
C LYS A 411 5.04 -7.51 25.26
N HIS A 412 5.41 -7.77 26.50
CA HIS A 412 4.83 -8.82 27.32
C HIS A 412 4.40 -8.24 28.67
N ARG A 413 3.56 -8.96 29.42
CA ARG A 413 2.93 -8.42 30.64
C ARG A 413 3.87 -8.32 31.85
N ASN A 414 4.98 -9.06 31.86
CA ASN A 414 5.93 -9.08 32.99
C ASN A 414 7.40 -9.23 32.57
N HIS A 415 7.70 -9.02 31.29
CA HIS A 415 9.06 -8.96 30.76
C HIS A 415 9.30 -7.58 30.14
N ILE A 416 10.55 -7.11 30.19
CA ILE A 416 10.95 -5.87 29.52
C ILE A 416 10.73 -6.02 28.01
N ALA A 417 10.05 -5.04 27.41
CA ALA A 417 9.82 -5.00 25.98
C ALA A 417 11.14 -5.01 25.18
N ILE A 418 11.10 -5.59 23.98
CA ILE A 418 12.26 -5.66 23.09
C ILE A 418 11.91 -5.05 21.74
N MET A 419 12.85 -4.36 21.10
CA MET A 419 12.69 -3.71 19.80
C MET A 419 13.75 -4.20 18.82
N SER A 420 13.38 -4.41 17.56
CA SER A 420 14.31 -4.79 16.50
C SER A 420 15.20 -3.62 16.09
N ASN A 421 16.25 -3.88 15.33
CA ASN A 421 16.84 -2.83 14.48
C ASN A 421 15.84 -2.40 13.38
N ASN A 422 16.18 -1.35 12.62
CA ASN A 422 15.36 -0.91 11.50
C ASN A 422 15.21 -2.04 10.46
N LEU A 423 13.98 -2.48 10.25
CA LEU A 423 13.60 -3.47 9.26
C LEU A 423 13.26 -2.74 7.96
N ALA A 424 13.97 -3.04 6.88
CA ALA A 424 13.70 -2.47 5.58
C ALA A 424 12.33 -2.94 5.05
N SER A 425 11.59 -2.03 4.41
CA SER A 425 10.36 -2.42 3.71
C SER A 425 10.67 -3.13 2.40
N ASN A 426 9.63 -3.74 1.82
CA ASN A 426 9.73 -4.59 0.65
C ASN A 426 8.38 -4.75 -0.06
N ALA A 427 8.44 -5.17 -1.32
CA ALA A 427 7.26 -5.41 -2.14
C ALA A 427 6.44 -6.65 -1.72
N GLN A 428 6.97 -7.50 -0.83
CA GLN A 428 6.26 -8.69 -0.35
C GLN A 428 5.27 -8.39 0.77
N GLY A 429 5.37 -7.24 1.43
CA GLY A 429 4.50 -6.90 2.54
C GLY A 429 4.82 -7.69 3.82
N THR A 430 6.09 -8.04 4.03
CA THR A 430 6.50 -8.90 5.16
C THR A 430 7.63 -8.29 5.96
N PHE A 431 7.55 -8.32 7.29
CA PHE A 431 8.65 -7.97 8.18
C PHE A 431 9.08 -9.20 8.97
N THR A 432 10.39 -9.43 9.11
CA THR A 432 10.93 -10.60 9.81
C THR A 432 11.95 -10.17 10.82
N ASN A 433 11.86 -10.70 12.04
CA ASN A 433 12.89 -10.50 13.07
C ASN A 433 12.95 -11.68 14.05
N ASP A 434 14.16 -12.14 14.35
CA ASP A 434 14.39 -13.17 15.37
C ASP A 434 15.13 -12.57 16.57
N PHE A 435 14.41 -12.35 17.67
CA PHE A 435 14.95 -11.80 18.91
C PHE A 435 15.78 -12.81 19.73
N SER A 436 15.83 -14.07 19.29
CA SER A 436 16.74 -15.05 19.88
C SER A 436 18.20 -14.84 19.49
N ILE A 437 18.45 -13.92 18.55
CA ILE A 437 19.77 -13.47 18.11
C ILE A 437 19.98 -12.04 18.65
N ALA A 438 20.94 -11.86 19.57
CA ALA A 438 21.17 -10.57 20.22
C ALA A 438 21.42 -9.41 19.25
N ALA A 439 22.10 -9.67 18.12
CA ALA A 439 22.41 -8.65 17.11
C ALA A 439 21.16 -8.09 16.39
N ASN A 440 20.02 -8.78 16.47
CA ASN A 440 18.76 -8.33 15.87
C ASN A 440 17.98 -7.37 16.78
N ALA A 441 18.39 -7.22 18.04
CA ALA A 441 17.77 -6.33 19.00
C ALA A 441 18.43 -4.94 18.99
N TYR A 442 17.61 -3.90 18.94
CA TYR A 442 18.07 -2.53 19.08
C TYR A 442 18.70 -2.31 20.47
N THR A 443 19.86 -1.66 20.48
CA THR A 443 20.57 -1.29 21.71
C THR A 443 20.55 0.22 21.86
N ASN A 444 19.74 0.72 22.80
CA ASN A 444 19.83 2.11 23.25
C ASN A 444 21.22 2.36 23.89
N PRO A 445 22.05 3.27 23.35
CA PRO A 445 23.38 3.56 23.89
C PRO A 445 23.36 4.22 25.28
N LEU A 446 22.21 4.77 25.70
CA LEU A 446 22.01 5.34 27.03
C LEU A 446 21.59 4.29 28.07
N ALA A 447 21.17 3.11 27.61
CA ALA A 447 20.88 1.99 28.49
C ALA A 447 22.18 1.23 28.78
N SER A 448 22.40 0.96 30.05
CA SER A 448 23.65 0.41 30.56
C SER A 448 23.62 -1.12 30.72
N SER A 449 22.58 -1.75 30.18
CA SER A 449 22.35 -3.20 30.09
C SER A 449 22.42 -3.71 28.65
N SER A 450 22.24 -5.02 28.45
CA SER A 450 21.92 -5.58 27.15
C SER A 450 20.41 -5.59 26.91
N PRO A 451 19.91 -5.39 25.68
CA PRO A 451 18.48 -5.50 25.37
C PRO A 451 17.92 -6.92 25.54
N THR A 452 18.79 -7.92 25.64
CA THR A 452 18.42 -9.33 25.79
C THR A 452 19.18 -10.01 26.92
N THR A 453 18.68 -11.17 27.35
CA THR A 453 19.33 -12.05 28.35
C THR A 453 19.64 -13.42 27.75
N ILE A 454 20.72 -14.05 28.19
CA ILE A 454 21.15 -15.37 27.70
C ILE A 454 20.24 -16.47 28.26
N LEU A 455 19.55 -17.22 27.42
CA LEU A 455 18.74 -18.38 27.83
C LEU A 455 19.59 -19.64 27.93
N PHE A 456 20.36 -19.92 26.90
CA PHE A 456 21.16 -21.14 26.76
C PHE A 456 22.35 -20.91 25.84
N THR A 457 23.46 -21.59 26.10
CA THR A 457 24.64 -21.63 25.21
C THR A 457 25.01 -23.08 24.97
N SER A 458 24.73 -23.59 23.77
CA SER A 458 25.04 -24.98 23.40
C SER A 458 26.50 -25.17 23.01
N ALA A 459 27.11 -24.14 22.42
CA ALA A 459 28.51 -24.08 22.00
C ALA A 459 28.96 -22.62 21.85
N PRO A 460 30.28 -22.31 21.80
CA PRO A 460 30.76 -20.98 21.46
C PRO A 460 30.16 -20.49 20.13
N GLY A 461 29.55 -19.31 20.14
CA GLY A 461 28.86 -18.75 18.97
C GLY A 461 27.42 -19.25 18.76
N ASN A 462 26.92 -20.17 19.59
CA ASN A 462 25.54 -20.65 19.57
C ASN A 462 24.87 -20.37 20.92
N THR A 463 24.49 -19.11 21.10
CA THR A 463 23.80 -18.59 22.28
C THR A 463 22.39 -18.16 21.89
N LEU A 464 21.41 -18.69 22.62
CA LEU A 464 20.01 -18.30 22.50
C LEU A 464 19.71 -17.17 23.49
N TYR A 465 19.02 -16.14 23.01
CA TYR A 465 18.66 -14.97 23.80
C TYR A 465 17.15 -14.87 24.01
N GLY A 466 16.75 -14.15 25.06
CA GLY A 466 15.35 -13.89 25.39
C GLY A 466 15.15 -12.53 26.04
N MET A 467 13.90 -12.23 26.34
CA MET A 467 13.46 -11.02 27.02
C MET A 467 13.79 -11.11 28.52
N TRP A 468 14.14 -9.98 29.12
CA TRP A 468 14.42 -9.89 30.55
C TRP A 468 13.12 -10.02 31.38
N PRO A 469 13.08 -10.90 32.39
CA PRO A 469 11.91 -11.07 33.24
C PRO A 469 11.85 -10.03 34.36
N GLY A 470 10.66 -9.83 34.91
CA GLY A 470 10.48 -9.17 36.20
C GLY A 470 10.01 -7.71 36.15
N ASP A 471 9.58 -7.20 35.00
CA ASP A 471 8.94 -5.87 34.90
C ASP A 471 7.46 -6.00 35.29
N VAL A 472 7.21 -6.29 36.57
CA VAL A 472 5.88 -6.62 37.10
C VAL A 472 4.95 -5.41 37.09
N ASN A 473 5.53 -4.22 37.29
CA ASN A 473 4.77 -2.99 37.32
C ASN A 473 4.59 -2.36 35.92
N ARG A 474 5.31 -2.86 34.90
CA ARG A 474 5.24 -2.48 33.48
C ARG A 474 5.69 -1.04 33.22
N ASN A 475 6.74 -0.58 33.90
CA ASN A 475 7.34 0.74 33.69
C ASN A 475 8.63 0.70 32.87
N GLY A 476 8.86 -0.41 32.14
CA GLY A 476 10.04 -0.60 31.29
C GLY A 476 11.33 -0.71 32.08
N THR A 477 11.24 -0.99 33.38
CA THR A 477 12.38 -1.00 34.28
C THR A 477 12.22 -2.12 35.30
N VAL A 478 13.28 -2.90 35.55
CA VAL A 478 13.27 -3.90 36.63
C VAL A 478 14.13 -3.40 37.78
N SER A 479 13.49 -3.19 38.92
CA SER A 479 14.12 -2.72 40.15
C SER A 479 13.48 -3.35 41.39
N SER A 480 13.88 -2.88 42.59
CA SER A 480 13.25 -3.32 43.84
C SER A 480 11.75 -3.01 43.93
N SER A 481 11.24 -2.04 43.16
CA SER A 481 9.80 -1.75 43.06
C SER A 481 9.00 -2.95 42.53
N ASP A 482 9.61 -3.77 41.67
CA ASP A 482 8.96 -4.95 41.07
C ASP A 482 8.89 -6.15 42.02
N LEU A 483 9.81 -6.20 42.99
CA LEU A 483 9.83 -7.26 44.00
C LEU A 483 8.70 -7.11 45.02
N THR A 484 8.28 -5.88 45.32
CA THR A 484 7.29 -5.60 46.36
C THR A 484 5.91 -6.22 46.06
N PRO A 485 5.35 -6.09 44.84
CA PRO A 485 4.12 -6.78 44.46
C PRO A 485 4.23 -8.31 44.53
N ILE A 486 5.38 -8.90 44.19
CA ILE A 486 5.59 -10.35 44.27
C ILE A 486 5.56 -10.79 45.74
N TYR A 487 6.41 -10.21 46.59
CA TYR A 487 6.50 -10.59 48.00
C TYR A 487 5.20 -10.37 48.78
N SER A 488 4.34 -9.43 48.35
CA SER A 488 3.04 -9.20 48.98
C SER A 488 2.11 -10.43 48.97
N VAL A 489 2.37 -11.40 48.09
CA VAL A 489 1.56 -12.63 47.94
C VAL A 489 2.36 -13.93 48.07
N VAL A 490 3.68 -13.88 48.26
CA VAL A 490 4.47 -15.09 48.55
C VAL A 490 4.08 -15.58 49.94
N GLY A 491 3.35 -16.70 50.01
CA GLY A 491 2.81 -17.24 51.27
C GLY A 491 1.43 -16.70 51.68
N SER A 492 0.74 -15.96 50.81
CA SER A 492 -0.70 -15.68 50.96
C SER A 492 -1.54 -16.95 50.72
N THR A 493 -2.86 -16.81 50.83
CA THR A 493 -3.80 -17.90 50.60
C THR A 493 -3.73 -18.42 49.14
N PRO A 494 -4.03 -19.71 48.89
CA PRO A 494 -3.88 -20.33 47.56
C PRO A 494 -4.59 -19.60 46.41
N ASP A 495 -5.72 -18.96 46.68
CA ASP A 495 -6.49 -18.13 45.73
C ASP A 495 -5.76 -16.87 45.25
N GLN A 496 -4.68 -16.47 45.94
CA GLN A 496 -3.90 -15.27 45.64
C GLN A 496 -2.51 -15.58 45.07
N ASN A 497 -2.06 -16.83 45.09
CA ASN A 497 -0.71 -17.20 44.64
C ASN A 497 -0.57 -18.57 43.96
N THR A 498 -1.64 -19.35 43.77
CA THR A 498 -1.58 -20.64 43.06
C THR A 498 -2.64 -20.73 41.98
N ASN A 499 -2.26 -21.31 40.84
CA ASN A 499 -3.12 -21.50 39.67
C ASN A 499 -3.75 -20.20 39.15
N LEU A 500 -2.93 -19.16 38.96
CA LEU A 500 -3.36 -17.82 38.54
C LEU A 500 -2.66 -17.35 37.28
N TYR A 501 -3.39 -16.60 36.45
CA TYR A 501 -2.81 -15.76 35.42
C TYR A 501 -2.49 -14.38 36.01
N SER A 502 -1.22 -14.15 36.34
CA SER A 502 -0.80 -12.93 37.04
C SER A 502 0.48 -12.35 36.46
N VAL A 503 0.60 -11.02 36.47
CA VAL A 503 1.86 -10.33 36.13
C VAL A 503 2.98 -10.65 37.12
N ARG A 504 2.64 -11.12 38.34
CA ARG A 504 3.58 -11.49 39.39
C ARG A 504 4.15 -12.90 39.24
N ASP A 505 3.54 -13.73 38.39
CA ASP A 505 4.05 -15.05 38.02
C ASP A 505 5.07 -14.86 36.89
N VAL A 506 6.30 -14.56 37.29
CA VAL A 506 7.41 -14.15 36.41
C VAL A 506 7.95 -15.36 35.64
N ASN A 507 7.86 -16.57 36.20
CA ASN A 507 8.32 -17.79 35.56
C ASN A 507 7.23 -18.55 34.76
N LEU A 508 6.00 -18.03 34.79
CA LEU A 508 4.81 -18.52 34.09
C LEU A 508 4.45 -19.96 34.48
N ASP A 509 4.75 -20.37 35.71
CA ASP A 509 4.50 -21.74 36.19
C ASP A 509 3.11 -21.95 36.80
N LYS A 510 2.30 -20.87 36.85
CA LYS A 510 0.98 -20.69 37.49
C LYS A 510 0.99 -20.36 38.98
N ASN A 511 2.15 -20.30 39.63
CA ASN A 511 2.25 -20.04 41.07
C ASN A 511 3.22 -18.90 41.34
N ILE A 512 2.84 -18.01 42.27
CA ILE A 512 3.68 -16.88 42.68
C ILE A 512 4.45 -17.30 43.93
N THR A 513 5.75 -17.56 43.76
CA THR A 513 6.63 -18.08 44.81
C THR A 513 7.91 -17.25 44.93
N ASN A 514 8.82 -17.67 45.83
CA ASN A 514 10.17 -17.10 45.88
C ASN A 514 10.96 -17.32 44.57
N ALA A 515 10.55 -18.25 43.71
CA ALA A 515 11.17 -18.43 42.40
C ALA A 515 10.94 -17.22 41.49
N ASP A 516 9.77 -16.59 41.54
CA ASP A 516 9.45 -15.38 40.75
C ASP A 516 10.27 -14.19 41.21
N ALA A 517 10.36 -14.00 42.53
CA ALA A 517 11.21 -12.97 43.11
C ALA A 517 12.70 -13.21 42.77
N SER A 518 13.13 -14.47 42.70
CA SER A 518 14.48 -14.83 42.26
C SER A 518 14.72 -14.52 40.79
N ASN A 519 13.73 -14.75 39.92
CA ASN A 519 13.81 -14.39 38.50
C ASN A 519 13.88 -12.87 38.28
N ALA A 520 13.07 -12.09 39.00
CA ALA A 520 13.17 -10.63 38.94
C ALA A 520 14.51 -10.12 39.52
N SER A 521 14.97 -10.71 40.63
CA SER A 521 16.27 -10.37 41.23
C SER A 521 17.46 -10.75 40.33
N TYR A 522 17.32 -11.79 39.50
CA TYR A 522 18.32 -12.11 38.48
C TYR A 522 18.50 -10.96 37.50
N SER A 523 17.41 -10.35 37.03
CA SER A 523 17.46 -9.19 36.12
C SER A 523 18.13 -7.97 36.78
N ILE A 524 17.83 -7.72 38.06
CA ILE A 524 18.45 -6.64 38.85
C ILE A 524 19.97 -6.86 38.97
N SER A 525 20.40 -8.07 39.30
CA SER A 525 21.80 -8.38 39.61
C SER A 525 22.70 -8.57 38.37
N ASN A 526 22.16 -9.02 37.23
CA ASN A 526 22.96 -9.37 36.04
C ASN A 526 23.16 -8.23 35.03
N PHE A 527 22.79 -7.00 35.40
CA PHE A 527 23.08 -5.80 34.62
C PHE A 527 24.60 -5.62 34.33
N ALA A 528 25.49 -6.19 35.15
CA ALA A 528 26.95 -6.01 35.03
C ALA A 528 27.69 -7.03 34.12
N ASN A 529 27.05 -8.13 33.69
CA ASN A 529 27.74 -9.25 33.04
C ASN A 529 27.44 -9.39 31.53
N ALA A 530 27.37 -8.29 30.78
CA ALA A 530 27.40 -8.31 29.31
C ALA A 530 28.58 -7.54 28.69
N SER A 531 29.43 -6.89 29.49
CA SER A 531 30.62 -6.18 28.98
C SER A 531 31.90 -6.93 29.34
N VAL A 532 32.54 -7.50 28.32
CA VAL A 532 33.86 -8.12 28.43
C VAL A 532 34.92 -7.04 28.59
N SER A 533 35.21 -6.61 29.83
CA SER A 533 36.54 -6.15 30.27
C SER A 533 36.56 -5.83 31.77
N LYS A 534 37.50 -6.46 32.48
CA LYS A 534 37.80 -6.40 33.93
C LYS A 534 37.92 -4.96 34.51
N PRO A 535 37.73 -4.75 35.84
CA PRO A 535 37.38 -3.47 36.43
C PRO A 535 38.59 -2.68 36.99
N GLY A 536 38.45 -1.36 36.99
CA GLY A 536 39.13 -0.47 37.94
C GLY A 536 38.21 -0.21 39.14
N PHE A 537 38.74 -0.38 40.35
CA PHE A 537 38.05 -0.07 41.62
C PHE A 537 37.73 1.43 41.72
N ILE A 538 36.46 1.78 41.96
CA ILE A 538 36.08 3.02 42.66
C ILE A 538 34.98 2.71 43.69
N ASN A 539 35.17 3.28 44.87
CA ASN A 539 34.40 3.10 46.09
C ASN A 539 33.06 3.88 46.04
N THR A 540 31.96 3.16 46.26
CA THR A 540 30.68 3.62 46.85
C THR A 540 30.06 4.95 46.38
N VAL A 541 29.23 4.84 45.34
CA VAL A 541 27.83 5.25 45.43
C VAL A 541 27.02 4.01 45.06
N ASN A 542 26.22 3.50 45.99
CA ASN A 542 25.33 2.37 45.74
C ASN A 542 24.18 2.87 44.83
N LEU A 543 24.47 3.06 43.54
CA LEU A 543 23.44 3.37 42.56
C LEU A 543 22.50 2.17 42.53
N PRO A 544 21.17 2.37 42.66
CA PRO A 544 20.23 1.26 42.60
C PRO A 544 20.46 0.49 41.29
N HIS A 545 20.65 -0.82 41.40
CA HIS A 545 20.79 -1.71 40.26
C HIS A 545 19.46 -1.74 39.51
N ILE A 546 19.39 -1.02 38.40
CA ILE A 546 18.16 -0.80 37.64
C ILE A 546 18.41 -1.29 36.22
N LEU A 547 17.68 -2.32 35.81
CA LEU A 547 17.66 -2.77 34.42
C LEU A 547 16.63 -1.94 33.65
N LYS A 548 17.02 -1.29 32.55
CA LYS A 548 16.14 -0.42 31.77
C LYS A 548 15.84 -0.99 30.40
N SER A 549 14.64 -0.72 29.91
CA SER A 549 14.27 -0.99 28.52
C SER A 549 15.18 -0.25 27.54
N HIS A 550 15.52 -0.94 26.45
CA HIS A 550 16.18 -0.34 25.31
C HIS A 550 15.17 0.25 24.31
N VAL A 551 13.88 0.04 24.52
CA VAL A 551 12.80 0.57 23.68
C VAL A 551 12.51 2.01 24.10
N PRO A 552 12.62 3.02 23.21
CA PRO A 552 12.32 4.41 23.55
C PRO A 552 10.90 4.59 24.08
N GLY A 553 10.78 5.45 25.09
CA GLY A 553 9.51 5.79 25.74
C GLY A 553 8.93 4.71 26.66
N GLU A 554 9.59 3.56 26.82
CA GLU A 554 9.10 2.50 27.73
C GLU A 554 9.60 2.64 29.16
N SER A 555 10.81 3.16 29.39
CA SER A 555 11.34 3.40 30.74
C SER A 555 11.00 4.81 31.23
N ASN A 556 10.34 4.92 32.38
CA ASN A 556 10.10 6.20 33.08
C ASN A 556 11.35 6.73 33.80
#